data_AF-A0A9D8JUV7-F1
#
_entry.id   AF-A0A9D8JUV7-F1
#
_cell.length_a   1.000
_cell.length_b   1.000
_cell.length_c   1.000
_cell.angle_alpha   90.00
_cell.angle_beta   90.00
_cell.angle_gamma   90.00
#
_symmetry.space_group_name_H-M   'P 1'
#
loop_
_entity.id
_entity.type
_entity.pdbx_description
1 polymer ?
#
loop_
_entity_poly.entity_id
_entity_poly.type
_entity_poly.pdbx_seq_one_letter_code
_entity_poly.pdbx_strand_id
1 'polypeptide(L)'
;MADVTCLPIKVYAGHVAWLRDHGSVDFVFTPAIRNIVKDAFHCAKFQALPDIIKATVPNCPPLLDIEIDLERRKVSETDAFHQLGHRFSWNPIKIRRAWARAREVERNYLASLVDEKLTYPEALARLYEPEKKTASPALASTADLTIAVVGHPYCLYDDYINHQLISRLRGLGARVFTGEMVPPDEAQAGIMKTTGQRRWFYDNVMTGAVGYYLDRPEVAGIISVLAFACGPDSVMVETLARRAHARGRSLMSLVLDEHGSAAGMITRLEAFVDMLGRQRQMRCADSAAAPSSPPPTVTAPAFLRQINKPVIGFPRMGTVVVAVKSVFKGIGAQLELGPALSSRTVSLGARNSPEFICTPYKIYFGQHDRNVGSRGQHPAVCGRPRLVPQQRLHSTSRRRVA
;
A
#
# COMPACT_ATOMS: atom_id res chain seq x y z
N MET A 1 22.16 5.41 8.75
CA MET A 1 20.88 4.79 9.17
C MET A 1 20.82 3.37 8.61
N ALA A 2 20.20 2.39 9.28
CA ALA A 2 20.24 0.99 8.83
C ALA A 2 19.40 0.72 7.58
N ASP A 3 19.88 -0.16 6.69
CA ASP A 3 19.30 -0.49 5.38
C ASP A 3 17.85 -1.00 5.43
N VAL A 4 17.43 -1.57 6.57
CA VAL A 4 16.06 -2.07 6.84
C VAL A 4 15.04 -0.97 7.18
N THR A 5 15.49 0.28 7.26
CA THR A 5 14.62 1.45 7.45
C THR A 5 13.95 1.79 6.11
N CYS A 6 12.67 2.21 6.14
CA CYS A 6 11.97 2.50 4.90
C CYS A 6 12.38 3.88 4.37
N LEU A 7 12.33 4.03 3.05
CA LEU A 7 12.71 5.26 2.35
C LEU A 7 12.18 6.56 3.01
N PRO A 8 10.89 6.68 3.44
CA PRO A 8 10.37 7.94 3.97
C PRO A 8 11.02 8.36 5.29
N ILE A 9 11.47 7.38 6.10
CA ILE A 9 12.15 7.64 7.37
C ILE A 9 13.62 8.00 7.13
N LYS A 10 14.26 7.42 6.10
CA LYS A 10 15.60 7.83 5.64
C LYS A 10 15.58 9.27 5.12
N VAL A 11 14.60 9.61 4.28
CA VAL A 11 14.39 10.96 3.72
C VAL A 11 14.14 11.97 4.85
N TYR A 12 13.21 11.68 5.77
CA TYR A 12 12.95 12.56 6.92
C TYR A 12 14.22 12.78 7.77
N ALA A 13 14.97 11.73 8.11
CA ALA A 13 16.23 11.86 8.84
C ALA A 13 17.30 12.64 8.06
N GLY A 14 17.34 12.51 6.73
CA GLY A 14 18.16 13.32 5.85
C GLY A 14 17.82 14.81 5.95
N HIS A 15 16.55 15.17 5.94
CA HIS A 15 16.11 16.56 6.15
C HIS A 15 16.45 17.08 7.56
N VAL A 16 16.30 16.27 8.62
CA VAL A 16 16.69 16.68 9.98
C VAL A 16 18.20 16.90 10.07
N ALA A 17 19.02 16.03 9.46
CA ALA A 17 20.47 16.21 9.39
C ALA A 17 20.85 17.45 8.56
N TRP A 18 20.17 17.71 7.45
CA TRP A 18 20.40 18.93 6.67
C TRP A 18 20.06 20.19 7.46
N LEU A 19 18.93 20.20 8.19
CA LEU A 19 18.53 21.30 9.07
C LEU A 19 19.49 21.50 10.26
N ARG A 20 20.10 20.42 10.77
CA ARG A 20 21.17 20.51 11.78
C ARG A 20 22.41 21.23 11.26
N ASP A 21 22.83 20.89 10.03
CA ASP A 21 24.11 21.32 9.47
C ASP A 21 24.05 22.67 8.73
N HIS A 22 22.88 23.02 8.19
CA HIS A 22 22.68 24.19 7.31
C HIS A 22 21.48 25.06 7.69
N GLY A 23 20.60 24.59 8.57
CA GLY A 23 19.35 25.28 8.93
C GLY A 23 19.51 26.21 10.13
N SER A 24 18.90 27.39 10.05
CA SER A 24 18.69 28.27 11.21
C SER A 24 17.34 27.94 11.88
N VAL A 25 17.28 26.82 12.61
CA VAL A 25 16.05 26.36 13.29
C VAL A 25 16.29 26.06 14.77
N ASP A 26 15.45 26.63 15.64
CA ASP A 26 15.49 26.35 17.09
C ASP A 26 14.94 24.95 17.42
N PHE A 27 13.96 24.49 16.63
CA PHE A 27 13.28 23.21 16.81
C PHE A 27 12.91 22.57 15.47
N VAL A 28 12.83 21.23 15.44
CA VAL A 28 12.26 20.49 14.30
C VAL A 28 10.96 19.80 14.73
N PHE A 29 9.86 20.05 14.01
CA PHE A 29 8.56 19.46 14.33
C PHE A 29 8.50 17.98 13.92
N THR A 30 8.42 17.10 14.90
CA THR A 30 8.44 15.64 14.71
C THR A 30 7.32 14.98 15.54
N PRO A 31 6.12 14.78 14.96
CA PRO A 31 4.99 14.21 15.70
C PRO A 31 5.06 12.68 15.81
N ALA A 32 4.62 12.15 16.95
CA ALA A 32 4.34 10.74 17.17
C ALA A 32 2.84 10.46 16.94
N ILE A 33 2.47 10.12 15.70
CA ILE A 33 1.07 9.88 15.34
C ILE A 33 0.77 8.37 15.46
N ARG A 34 -0.10 7.99 16.41
CA ARG A 34 -0.61 6.62 16.54
C ARG A 34 -1.81 6.38 15.64
N ASN A 35 -2.87 7.16 15.81
CA ASN A 35 -4.09 7.05 15.01
C ASN A 35 -4.95 8.33 15.12
N ILE A 36 -5.41 8.79 13.96
CA ILE A 36 -6.35 9.93 13.82
C ILE A 36 -7.75 9.48 13.39
N VAL A 37 -7.93 8.17 13.15
CA VAL A 37 -9.22 7.51 12.93
C VAL A 37 -9.25 6.24 13.80
N LYS A 38 -10.43 5.91 14.31
CA LYS A 38 -10.67 4.69 15.08
C LYS A 38 -10.37 3.43 14.24
N ASP A 39 -9.76 2.41 14.83
CA ASP A 39 -9.45 1.12 14.18
C ASP A 39 -8.48 1.26 12.97
N ALA A 40 -7.73 2.37 12.86
CA ALA A 40 -6.82 2.64 11.74
C ALA A 40 -5.49 3.24 12.24
N PHE A 41 -4.52 2.37 12.49
CA PHE A 41 -3.22 2.75 13.07
C PHE A 41 -2.21 3.21 12.01
N HIS A 42 -1.34 4.14 12.38
CA HIS A 42 -0.14 4.45 11.61
C HIS A 42 0.87 3.31 11.73
N CYS A 43 1.81 3.20 10.78
CA CYS A 43 2.86 2.18 10.87
C CYS A 43 3.78 2.46 12.08
N ALA A 44 4.36 1.42 12.68
CA ALA A 44 5.17 1.55 13.90
C ALA A 44 6.33 2.55 13.78
N LYS A 45 6.89 2.75 12.58
CA LYS A 45 7.95 3.73 12.31
C LYS A 45 7.46 5.19 12.42
N PHE A 46 6.21 5.49 12.05
CA PHE A 46 5.60 6.81 12.31
C PHE A 46 5.22 7.01 13.78
N GLN A 47 4.80 5.95 14.47
CA GLN A 47 4.49 6.02 15.91
C GLN A 47 5.73 6.33 16.77
N ALA A 48 6.90 5.81 16.36
CA ALA A 48 8.18 6.00 17.02
C ALA A 48 9.09 7.03 16.32
N LEU A 49 8.53 7.91 15.48
CA LEU A 49 9.32 8.83 14.67
C LEU A 49 10.26 9.72 15.51
N PRO A 50 9.86 10.35 16.63
CA PRO A 50 10.77 11.19 17.43
C PRO A 50 11.96 10.41 17.98
N ASP A 51 11.72 9.18 18.45
CA ASP A 51 12.76 8.32 19.03
C ASP A 51 13.73 7.81 17.96
N ILE A 52 13.20 7.43 16.79
CA ILE A 52 14.02 7.04 15.64
C ILE A 52 14.94 8.18 15.22
N ILE A 53 14.45 9.42 15.16
CA ILE A 53 15.26 10.58 14.76
C ILE A 53 16.34 10.90 15.80
N LYS A 54 15.98 10.96 17.09
CA LYS A 54 16.96 11.11 18.20
C LYS A 54 18.05 10.02 18.15
N ALA A 55 17.69 8.78 17.80
CA ALA A 55 18.63 7.66 17.75
C ALA A 55 19.44 7.56 16.44
N THR A 56 19.05 8.23 15.36
CA THR A 56 19.67 8.07 14.02
C THR A 56 20.32 9.33 13.45
N VAL A 57 20.02 10.51 14.01
CA VAL A 57 20.65 11.78 13.65
C VAL A 57 21.42 12.32 14.86
N PRO A 58 22.75 12.08 14.95
CA PRO A 58 23.57 12.60 16.03
C PRO A 58 23.46 14.13 16.14
N ASN A 59 23.38 14.66 17.36
CA ASN A 59 23.24 16.09 17.63
C ASN A 59 22.07 16.75 16.86
N CYS A 60 20.96 16.04 16.63
CA CYS A 60 19.79 16.66 15.99
C CYS A 60 19.29 17.87 16.79
N PRO A 61 18.70 18.89 16.13
CA PRO A 61 18.06 19.99 16.84
C PRO A 61 16.97 19.47 17.80
N PRO A 62 16.61 20.24 18.84
CA PRO A 62 15.52 19.91 19.74
C PRO A 62 14.23 19.54 18.97
N LEU A 63 13.69 18.35 19.21
CA LEU A 63 12.46 17.93 18.54
C LEU A 63 11.24 18.53 19.24
N LEU A 64 10.41 19.22 18.46
CA LEU A 64 9.10 19.68 18.87
C LEU A 64 8.09 18.55 18.59
N ASP A 65 7.94 17.66 19.56
CA ASP A 65 7.07 16.48 19.47
C ASP A 65 5.68 16.71 20.12
N ILE A 66 4.69 16.10 19.47
CA ILE A 66 3.32 15.91 19.97
C ILE A 66 2.93 14.44 19.81
N GLU A 67 2.05 13.93 20.66
CA GLU A 67 1.47 12.59 20.50
C GLU A 67 -0.01 12.71 20.14
N ILE A 68 -0.44 12.00 19.09
CA ILE A 68 -1.85 11.91 18.68
C ILE A 68 -2.27 10.44 18.74
N ASP A 69 -3.21 10.13 19.63
CA ASP A 69 -3.60 8.77 19.99
C ASP A 69 -5.05 8.80 20.49
N LEU A 70 -5.99 8.73 19.55
CA LEU A 70 -7.43 8.76 19.83
C LEU A 70 -7.93 7.54 20.62
N GLU A 71 -7.21 6.42 20.58
CA GLU A 71 -7.77 5.13 21.02
C GLU A 71 -7.26 4.72 22.40
N ARG A 72 -5.95 4.78 22.65
CA ARG A 72 -5.35 4.41 23.94
C ARG A 72 -5.24 5.59 24.89
N ARG A 73 -4.81 6.77 24.40
CA ARG A 73 -4.67 7.98 25.26
C ARG A 73 -5.83 8.96 25.15
N LYS A 74 -6.71 8.81 24.17
CA LYS A 74 -7.84 9.73 23.88
C LYS A 74 -7.39 11.17 23.62
N VAL A 75 -6.20 11.35 23.04
CA VAL A 75 -5.67 12.66 22.62
C VAL A 75 -5.98 12.84 21.15
N SER A 76 -6.91 13.73 20.83
CA SER A 76 -7.23 14.10 19.46
C SER A 76 -6.19 15.06 18.88
N GLU A 77 -6.25 15.27 17.56
CA GLU A 77 -5.46 16.30 16.88
C GLU A 77 -5.71 17.69 17.51
N THR A 78 -6.97 18.00 17.84
CA THR A 78 -7.33 19.27 18.50
C THR A 78 -6.64 19.41 19.86
N ASP A 79 -6.64 18.34 20.66
CA ASP A 79 -6.00 18.36 21.99
C ASP A 79 -4.49 18.51 21.88
N ALA A 80 -3.87 17.77 20.95
CA ALA A 80 -2.43 17.80 20.71
C ALA A 80 -1.95 19.17 20.22
N PHE A 81 -2.65 19.78 19.25
CA PHE A 81 -2.32 21.12 18.75
C PHE A 81 -2.65 22.24 19.76
N HIS A 82 -3.67 22.07 20.61
CA HIS A 82 -3.91 22.99 21.72
C HIS A 82 -2.79 22.93 22.77
N GLN A 83 -2.37 21.72 23.18
CA GLN A 83 -1.24 21.51 24.08
C GLN A 83 0.08 22.05 23.49
N LEU A 84 0.30 21.86 22.19
CA LEU A 84 1.43 22.45 21.47
C LEU A 84 1.40 23.98 21.51
N GLY A 85 0.24 24.58 21.25
CA GLY A 85 0.04 26.03 21.26
C GLY A 85 0.44 26.69 22.59
N HIS A 86 0.26 25.98 23.71
CA HIS A 86 0.69 26.45 25.03
C HIS A 86 2.22 26.56 25.20
N ARG A 87 3.02 25.88 24.37
CA ARG A 87 4.48 26.08 24.32
C ARG A 87 4.88 27.44 23.71
N PHE A 88 3.96 28.10 22.98
CA PHE A 88 4.19 29.36 22.27
C PHE A 88 3.34 30.54 22.76
N SER A 89 2.27 30.29 23.53
CA SER A 89 1.29 31.30 23.91
C SER A 89 0.49 30.90 25.15
N TRP A 90 0.48 31.78 26.15
CA TRP A 90 -0.40 31.64 27.32
C TRP A 90 -1.88 31.96 27.01
N ASN A 91 -2.18 32.60 25.87
CA ASN A 91 -3.54 33.01 25.49
C ASN A 91 -4.31 31.86 24.80
N PRO A 92 -5.34 31.26 25.44
CA PRO A 92 -6.09 30.13 24.87
C PRO A 92 -7.04 30.55 23.73
N ILE A 93 -7.45 31.82 23.66
CA ILE A 93 -8.27 32.34 22.57
C ILE A 93 -7.43 32.44 21.29
N LYS A 94 -6.16 32.88 21.40
CA LYS A 94 -5.20 32.91 20.28
C LYS A 94 -4.98 31.50 19.72
N ILE A 95 -4.74 30.51 20.59
CA ILE A 95 -4.56 29.10 20.20
C ILE A 95 -5.80 28.57 19.49
N ARG A 96 -6.99 28.73 20.09
CA ARG A 96 -8.25 28.23 19.51
C ARG A 96 -8.57 28.87 18.16
N ARG A 97 -8.31 30.18 17.99
CA ARG A 97 -8.47 30.90 16.71
C ARG A 97 -7.49 30.40 15.65
N ALA A 98 -6.23 30.16 16.02
CA ALA A 98 -5.23 29.59 15.11
C ALA A 98 -5.63 28.18 14.64
N TRP A 99 -6.07 27.32 15.56
CA TRP A 99 -6.56 25.97 15.23
C TRP A 99 -7.82 26.00 14.34
N ALA A 100 -8.80 26.85 14.66
CA ALA A 100 -10.00 27.02 13.84
C ALA A 100 -9.66 27.47 12.41
N ARG A 101 -8.71 28.40 12.25
CA ARG A 101 -8.22 28.83 10.92
C ARG A 101 -7.46 27.71 10.20
N ALA A 102 -6.65 26.92 10.90
CA ALA A 102 -5.96 25.77 10.32
C ALA A 102 -6.97 24.75 9.73
N ARG A 103 -8.03 24.41 10.49
CA ARG A 103 -9.10 23.52 10.03
C ARG A 103 -9.92 24.10 8.87
N GLU A 104 -10.06 25.42 8.78
CA GLU A 104 -10.67 26.08 7.63
C GLU A 104 -9.80 25.97 6.36
N VAL A 105 -8.51 26.29 6.48
CA VAL A 105 -7.53 26.14 5.38
C VAL A 105 -7.45 24.69 4.91
N GLU A 106 -7.43 23.72 5.83
CA GLU A 106 -7.40 22.29 5.51
C GLU A 106 -8.65 21.82 4.76
N ARG A 107 -9.86 22.29 5.12
CA ARG A 107 -11.08 21.98 4.34
C ARG A 107 -10.99 22.53 2.92
N ASN A 108 -10.54 23.78 2.77
CA ASN A 108 -10.42 24.42 1.45
C ASN A 108 -9.35 23.73 0.59
N TYR A 109 -8.24 23.31 1.21
CA TYR A 109 -7.22 22.46 0.61
C TYR A 109 -7.83 21.16 0.08
N LEU A 110 -8.47 20.37 0.94
CA LEU A 110 -9.07 19.07 0.57
C LEU A 110 -10.15 19.19 -0.51
N ALA A 111 -11.00 20.23 -0.44
CA ALA A 111 -11.98 20.52 -1.48
C ALA A 111 -11.31 20.75 -2.84
N SER A 112 -10.21 21.51 -2.90
CA SER A 112 -9.50 21.77 -4.15
C SER A 112 -8.86 20.52 -4.79
N LEU A 113 -8.47 19.52 -4.00
CA LEU A 113 -8.00 18.22 -4.50
C LEU A 113 -9.16 17.43 -5.12
N VAL A 114 -10.31 17.40 -4.45
CA VAL A 114 -11.45 16.56 -4.82
C VAL A 114 -12.28 17.18 -5.94
N ASP A 115 -12.64 18.46 -5.84
CA ASP A 115 -13.58 19.10 -6.76
C ASP A 115 -12.87 19.59 -8.03
N GLU A 116 -11.67 20.16 -7.88
CA GLU A 116 -10.90 20.76 -8.98
C GLU A 116 -9.79 19.84 -9.53
N LYS A 117 -9.65 18.64 -8.96
CA LYS A 117 -8.65 17.63 -9.35
C LYS A 117 -7.22 18.17 -9.35
N LEU A 118 -6.89 19.03 -8.38
CA LEU A 118 -5.53 19.51 -8.15
C LEU A 118 -4.69 18.44 -7.44
N THR A 119 -3.41 18.40 -7.77
CA THR A 119 -2.40 17.67 -6.98
C THR A 119 -2.00 18.47 -5.74
N TYR A 120 -1.40 17.81 -4.74
CA TYR A 120 -0.88 18.46 -3.52
C TYR A 120 -0.03 19.71 -3.81
N PRO A 121 0.95 19.72 -4.75
CA PRO A 121 1.72 20.93 -5.05
C PRO A 121 0.89 22.06 -5.69
N GLU A 122 -0.05 21.72 -6.59
CA GLU A 122 -0.92 22.69 -7.26
C GLU A 122 -1.90 23.35 -6.26
N ALA A 123 -2.43 22.56 -5.33
CA ALA A 123 -3.29 23.04 -4.25
C ALA A 123 -2.50 23.87 -3.20
N LEU A 124 -1.27 23.48 -2.86
CA LEU A 124 -0.39 24.29 -2.00
C LEU A 124 -0.02 25.63 -2.64
N ALA A 125 0.38 25.64 -3.92
CA ALA A 125 0.70 26.85 -4.65
C ALA A 125 -0.50 27.82 -4.65
N ARG A 126 -1.72 27.32 -4.83
CA ARG A 126 -2.94 28.14 -4.74
C ARG A 126 -3.20 28.73 -3.35
N LEU A 127 -2.81 28.05 -2.27
CA LEU A 127 -3.04 28.50 -0.89
C LEU A 127 -1.99 29.51 -0.41
N TYR A 128 -0.74 29.37 -0.83
CA TYR A 128 0.40 30.16 -0.32
C TYR A 128 1.01 31.10 -1.36
N GLU A 129 0.78 30.88 -2.65
CA GLU A 129 1.29 31.67 -3.77
C GLU A 129 0.16 32.11 -4.74
N PRO A 130 -0.93 32.75 -4.26
CA PRO A 130 -2.15 33.00 -5.03
C PRO A 130 -1.97 33.86 -6.29
N GLU A 131 -0.85 34.57 -6.43
CA GLU A 131 -0.48 35.31 -7.64
C GLU A 131 -0.12 34.37 -8.81
N LYS A 132 0.39 33.16 -8.52
CA LYS A 132 0.60 32.12 -9.53
C LYS A 132 -0.72 31.39 -9.79
N LYS A 133 -1.56 31.94 -10.68
CA LYS A 133 -2.78 31.27 -11.16
C LYS A 133 -2.46 29.97 -11.93
N THR A 134 -2.36 28.85 -11.22
CA THR A 134 -2.34 27.51 -11.81
C THR A 134 -3.76 27.05 -12.13
N ALA A 135 -4.12 27.02 -13.41
CA ALA A 135 -5.29 26.28 -13.88
C ALA A 135 -5.04 24.77 -13.73
N SER A 136 -6.07 24.00 -13.38
CA SER A 136 -5.96 22.54 -13.19
C SER A 136 -5.54 21.82 -14.49
N PRO A 137 -4.30 21.27 -14.58
CA PRO A 137 -3.84 20.63 -15.81
C PRO A 137 -4.59 19.33 -16.10
N ALA A 138 -5.18 18.70 -15.08
CA ALA A 138 -6.00 17.51 -15.24
C ALA A 138 -7.31 17.80 -15.99
N LEU A 139 -7.94 18.94 -15.70
CA LEU A 139 -9.21 19.34 -16.33
C LEU A 139 -9.01 20.03 -17.70
N ALA A 140 -7.93 20.79 -17.88
CA ALA A 140 -7.63 21.48 -19.14
C ALA A 140 -7.06 20.57 -20.26
N SER A 141 -6.66 19.34 -19.92
CA SER A 141 -5.99 18.42 -20.83
C SER A 141 -6.94 17.77 -21.83
N THR A 142 -6.56 17.74 -23.12
CA THR A 142 -7.20 16.96 -24.19
C THR A 142 -6.67 15.51 -24.27
N ALA A 143 -6.22 14.94 -23.14
CA ALA A 143 -5.57 13.62 -23.10
C ALA A 143 -6.46 12.45 -23.53
N ASP A 144 -5.89 11.57 -24.35
CA ASP A 144 -6.46 10.31 -24.82
C ASP A 144 -6.46 9.18 -23.77
N LEU A 145 -5.72 9.32 -22.67
CA LEU A 145 -5.68 8.34 -21.59
C LEU A 145 -5.75 9.04 -20.23
N THR A 146 -6.57 8.52 -19.32
CA THR A 146 -6.53 8.90 -17.89
C THR A 146 -5.89 7.77 -17.09
N ILE A 147 -4.87 8.08 -16.30
CA ILE A 147 -4.13 7.13 -15.47
C ILE A 147 -4.24 7.58 -14.01
N ALA A 148 -4.64 6.66 -13.13
CA ALA A 148 -4.64 6.89 -11.70
C ALA A 148 -3.25 6.57 -11.13
N VAL A 149 -2.62 7.52 -10.45
CA VAL A 149 -1.32 7.35 -9.77
C VAL A 149 -1.56 7.42 -8.27
N VAL A 150 -1.50 6.28 -7.60
CA VAL A 150 -1.86 6.15 -6.18
C VAL A 150 -0.64 5.74 -5.37
N GLY A 151 -0.30 6.55 -4.39
CA GLY A 151 0.86 6.39 -3.53
C GLY A 151 0.77 7.34 -2.35
N HIS A 152 1.72 7.25 -1.43
CA HIS A 152 1.86 8.25 -0.37
C HIS A 152 2.33 9.59 -0.95
N PRO A 153 1.85 10.76 -0.48
CA PRO A 153 2.23 12.07 -1.05
C PRO A 153 3.74 12.30 -1.14
N TYR A 154 4.51 11.89 -0.13
CA TYR A 154 5.99 11.96 -0.12
C TYR A 154 6.68 11.10 -1.19
N CYS A 155 5.97 10.17 -1.84
CA CYS A 155 6.43 9.43 -3.02
C CYS A 155 5.88 10.00 -4.33
N LEU A 156 4.75 10.72 -4.30
CA LEU A 156 4.08 11.25 -5.49
C LEU A 156 4.59 12.64 -5.92
N TYR A 157 5.15 13.42 -4.99
CA TYR A 157 5.46 14.83 -5.21
C TYR A 157 6.91 15.23 -4.89
N ASP A 158 7.76 14.27 -4.51
CA ASP A 158 9.21 14.47 -4.50
C ASP A 158 9.79 14.09 -5.87
N ASP A 159 10.04 15.12 -6.69
CA ASP A 159 10.53 14.97 -8.06
C ASP A 159 11.95 14.36 -8.15
N TYR A 160 12.75 14.43 -7.08
CA TYR A 160 14.07 13.81 -7.03
C TYR A 160 13.94 12.30 -6.82
N ILE A 161 13.11 11.88 -5.87
CA ILE A 161 12.89 10.46 -5.52
C ILE A 161 12.07 9.73 -6.59
N ASN A 162 11.06 10.38 -7.18
CA ASN A 162 10.17 9.77 -8.17
C ASN A 162 10.53 10.09 -9.63
N HIS A 163 11.64 10.80 -9.85
CA HIS A 163 12.13 11.22 -11.16
C HIS A 163 11.09 11.97 -12.03
N GLN A 164 10.31 12.86 -11.41
CA GLN A 164 9.25 13.67 -12.04
C GLN A 164 8.10 12.84 -12.64
N LEU A 165 7.69 11.77 -11.94
CA LEU A 165 6.70 10.78 -12.38
C LEU A 165 5.44 11.40 -13.00
N ILE A 166 4.80 12.35 -12.31
CA ILE A 166 3.53 12.97 -12.75
C ILE A 166 3.76 13.84 -13.99
N SER A 167 4.87 14.60 -14.01
CA SER A 167 5.26 15.44 -15.16
C SER A 167 5.49 14.59 -16.42
N ARG A 168 6.19 13.45 -16.28
CA ARG A 168 6.45 12.52 -17.38
C ARG A 168 5.18 11.89 -17.94
N LEU A 169 4.27 11.44 -17.07
CA LEU A 169 2.99 10.89 -17.51
C LEU A 169 2.15 11.93 -18.27
N ARG A 170 2.13 13.19 -17.79
CA ARG A 170 1.50 14.32 -18.51
C ARG A 170 2.19 14.60 -19.85
N GLY A 171 3.53 14.53 -19.91
CA GLY A 171 4.32 14.66 -21.13
C GLY A 171 4.09 13.54 -22.16
N LEU A 172 3.74 12.33 -21.70
CA LEU A 172 3.27 11.21 -22.53
C LEU A 172 1.79 11.35 -22.95
N GLY A 173 1.18 12.52 -22.76
CA GLY A 173 -0.21 12.80 -23.15
C GLY A 173 -1.28 12.20 -22.23
N ALA A 174 -0.92 11.73 -21.03
CA ALA A 174 -1.90 11.16 -20.08
C ALA A 174 -2.42 12.21 -19.07
N ARG A 175 -3.73 12.22 -18.86
CA ARG A 175 -4.36 12.87 -17.71
C ARG A 175 -4.05 12.06 -16.45
N VAL A 176 -3.50 12.69 -15.43
CA VAL A 176 -3.15 12.03 -14.16
C VAL A 176 -4.17 12.39 -13.09
N PHE A 177 -4.75 11.37 -12.45
CA PHE A 177 -5.50 11.52 -11.20
C PHE A 177 -4.71 10.92 -10.04
N THR A 178 -4.71 11.54 -8.85
CA THR A 178 -4.01 11.03 -7.67
C THR A 178 -4.96 10.53 -6.59
N GLY A 179 -4.46 9.78 -5.61
CA GLY A 179 -5.29 9.20 -4.55
C GLY A 179 -6.04 10.22 -3.69
N GLU A 180 -5.50 11.44 -3.55
CA GLU A 180 -6.09 12.53 -2.78
C GLU A 180 -7.28 13.21 -3.50
N MET A 181 -7.44 12.98 -4.81
CA MET A 181 -8.56 13.50 -5.60
C MET A 181 -9.85 12.69 -5.44
N VAL A 182 -9.83 11.65 -4.58
CA VAL A 182 -10.97 10.75 -4.34
C VAL A 182 -11.77 11.25 -3.12
N PRO A 183 -13.10 11.43 -3.23
CA PRO A 183 -13.93 11.84 -2.10
C PRO A 183 -13.77 10.86 -0.91
N PRO A 184 -13.69 11.34 0.36
CA PRO A 184 -13.44 10.49 1.52
C PRO A 184 -14.41 9.29 1.68
N ASP A 185 -15.71 9.51 1.44
CA ASP A 185 -16.73 8.45 1.53
C ASP A 185 -16.56 7.39 0.43
N GLU A 186 -16.18 7.81 -0.77
CA GLU A 186 -15.90 6.90 -1.89
C GLU A 186 -14.58 6.14 -1.69
N ALA A 187 -13.56 6.77 -1.11
CA ALA A 187 -12.33 6.09 -0.68
C ALA A 187 -12.65 5.04 0.40
N GLN A 188 -13.48 5.38 1.39
CA GLN A 188 -13.93 4.44 2.43
C GLN A 188 -14.71 3.25 1.85
N ALA A 189 -15.56 3.46 0.84
CA ALA A 189 -16.19 2.38 0.07
C ALA A 189 -15.16 1.54 -0.72
N GLY A 190 -14.14 2.17 -1.29
CA GLY A 190 -13.03 1.52 -1.99
C GLY A 190 -12.22 0.56 -1.12
N ILE A 191 -12.02 0.86 0.16
CA ILE A 191 -11.37 -0.04 1.14
C ILE A 191 -12.16 -1.34 1.25
N MET A 192 -13.49 -1.24 1.39
CA MET A 192 -14.36 -2.42 1.52
C MET A 192 -14.34 -3.29 0.25
N LYS A 193 -14.25 -2.67 -0.93
CA LYS A 193 -14.12 -3.38 -2.22
C LYS A 193 -12.77 -4.09 -2.42
N THR A 194 -11.72 -3.67 -1.72
CA THR A 194 -10.34 -4.15 -1.92
C THR A 194 -9.88 -5.07 -0.79
N THR A 195 -9.72 -4.53 0.43
CA THR A 195 -9.20 -5.24 1.60
C THR A 195 -10.29 -5.75 2.54
N GLY A 196 -11.51 -5.20 2.43
CA GLY A 196 -12.68 -5.57 3.24
C GLY A 196 -12.68 -5.00 4.66
N GLN A 197 -11.60 -4.33 5.09
CA GLN A 197 -11.48 -3.70 6.40
C GLN A 197 -10.35 -2.68 6.42
N ARG A 198 -10.46 -1.67 7.31
CA ARG A 198 -9.37 -0.75 7.61
C ARG A 198 -8.19 -1.51 8.23
N ARG A 199 -6.97 -1.11 7.88
CA ARG A 199 -5.71 -1.64 8.46
C ARG A 199 -4.82 -0.49 8.93
N TRP A 200 -3.92 -0.03 8.06
CA TRP A 200 -3.04 1.10 8.33
C TRP A 200 -3.61 2.38 7.74
N PHE A 201 -3.52 3.50 8.46
CA PHE A 201 -4.20 4.73 8.06
C PHE A 201 -3.83 5.21 6.65
N TYR A 202 -2.55 5.32 6.32
CA TYR A 202 -2.13 5.76 4.98
C TYR A 202 -2.40 4.72 3.89
N ASP A 203 -2.22 3.42 4.17
CA ASP A 203 -2.63 2.36 3.25
C ASP A 203 -4.14 2.34 2.98
N ASN A 204 -4.96 2.74 3.94
CA ASN A 204 -6.41 2.87 3.75
C ASN A 204 -6.72 3.95 2.70
N VAL A 205 -5.94 5.05 2.66
CA VAL A 205 -6.05 6.07 1.59
C VAL A 205 -5.71 5.45 0.22
N MET A 206 -4.59 4.74 0.12
CA MET A 206 -4.19 4.10 -1.14
C MET A 206 -5.16 3.00 -1.60
N THR A 207 -5.54 2.08 -0.70
CA THR A 207 -6.45 0.98 -1.01
C THR A 207 -7.87 1.47 -1.31
N GLY A 208 -8.30 2.54 -0.63
CA GLY A 208 -9.53 3.26 -0.93
C GLY A 208 -9.52 3.88 -2.33
N ALA A 209 -8.48 4.66 -2.65
CA ALA A 209 -8.35 5.29 -3.95
C ALA A 209 -8.27 4.27 -5.11
N VAL A 210 -7.50 3.18 -4.95
CA VAL A 210 -7.49 2.11 -5.95
C VAL A 210 -8.87 1.44 -6.05
N GLY A 211 -9.53 1.16 -4.92
CA GLY A 211 -10.88 0.59 -4.91
C GLY A 211 -11.95 1.47 -5.58
N TYR A 212 -11.77 2.79 -5.55
CA TYR A 212 -12.53 3.76 -6.33
C TYR A 212 -12.20 3.65 -7.83
N TYR A 213 -10.93 3.85 -8.22
CA TYR A 213 -10.52 3.93 -9.62
C TYR A 213 -10.73 2.63 -10.42
N LEU A 214 -10.74 1.47 -9.75
CA LEU A 214 -11.01 0.18 -10.39
C LEU A 214 -12.37 0.12 -11.12
N ASP A 215 -13.37 0.79 -10.57
CA ASP A 215 -14.74 0.78 -11.08
C ASP A 215 -15.02 1.95 -12.04
N ARG A 216 -14.05 2.86 -12.27
CA ARG A 216 -14.18 4.08 -13.10
C ARG A 216 -13.85 3.82 -14.58
N PRO A 217 -14.81 3.84 -15.52
CA PRO A 217 -14.54 3.55 -16.94
C PRO A 217 -13.52 4.49 -17.59
N GLU A 218 -13.50 5.75 -17.14
CA GLU A 218 -12.63 6.83 -17.62
C GLU A 218 -11.14 6.61 -17.30
N VAL A 219 -10.84 5.80 -16.28
CA VAL A 219 -9.46 5.42 -15.92
C VAL A 219 -9.03 4.20 -16.72
N ALA A 220 -8.01 4.36 -17.55
CA ALA A 220 -7.46 3.30 -18.39
C ALA A 220 -6.63 2.30 -17.57
N GLY A 221 -5.81 2.78 -16.64
CA GLY A 221 -4.96 1.97 -15.78
C GLY A 221 -4.53 2.67 -14.49
N ILE A 222 -3.93 1.90 -13.59
CA ILE A 222 -3.53 2.34 -12.25
C ILE A 222 -2.02 2.11 -12.06
N ILE A 223 -1.31 3.08 -11.51
CA ILE A 223 0.07 2.96 -11.06
C ILE A 223 0.07 3.10 -9.53
N SER A 224 0.41 2.02 -8.83
CA SER A 224 0.60 2.01 -7.39
C SER A 224 2.07 2.33 -7.07
N VAL A 225 2.33 3.51 -6.54
CA VAL A 225 3.67 3.98 -6.15
C VAL A 225 3.93 3.64 -4.68
N LEU A 226 5.05 2.96 -4.41
CA LEU A 226 5.34 2.31 -3.14
C LEU A 226 6.75 2.70 -2.67
N ALA A 227 6.96 2.76 -1.36
CA ALA A 227 8.28 3.02 -0.81
C ALA A 227 9.05 1.72 -0.52
N PHE A 228 10.34 1.66 -0.88
CA PHE A 228 11.19 0.53 -0.52
C PHE A 228 11.26 0.30 1.00
N ALA A 229 11.30 -0.98 1.38
CA ALA A 229 11.20 -1.48 2.75
C ALA A 229 9.96 -0.98 3.55
N CYS A 230 8.89 -0.52 2.87
CA CYS A 230 7.60 -0.25 3.50
C CYS A 230 6.80 -1.55 3.70
N GLY A 231 6.60 -1.91 4.98
CA GLY A 231 5.89 -3.13 5.37
C GLY A 231 4.42 -3.17 4.91
N PRO A 232 3.60 -2.16 5.25
CA PRO A 232 2.20 -2.08 4.83
C PRO A 232 2.01 -2.17 3.31
N ASP A 233 2.67 -1.28 2.54
CA ASP A 233 2.72 -1.28 1.07
C ASP A 233 2.94 -2.69 0.50
N SER A 234 3.93 -3.42 1.05
CA SER A 234 4.33 -4.74 0.56
C SER A 234 3.24 -5.81 0.65
N VAL A 235 2.30 -5.66 1.58
CA VAL A 235 1.16 -6.58 1.79
C VAL A 235 -0.07 -6.11 1.01
N MET A 236 -0.26 -4.79 0.89
CA MET A 236 -1.43 -4.20 0.23
C MET A 236 -1.33 -4.27 -1.30
N VAL A 237 -0.17 -3.99 -1.90
CA VAL A 237 0.00 -3.98 -3.37
C VAL A 237 -0.46 -5.27 -4.05
N GLU A 238 -0.07 -6.43 -3.52
CA GLU A 238 -0.44 -7.74 -4.07
C GLU A 238 -1.96 -8.01 -3.95
N THR A 239 -2.59 -7.48 -2.90
CA THR A 239 -4.05 -7.51 -2.79
C THR A 239 -4.69 -6.64 -3.87
N LEU A 240 -4.18 -5.43 -4.08
CA LEU A 240 -4.69 -4.49 -5.08
C LEU A 240 -4.49 -5.00 -6.52
N ALA A 241 -3.32 -5.55 -6.84
CA ALA A 241 -3.02 -6.16 -8.15
C ALA A 241 -3.99 -7.30 -8.49
N ARG A 242 -4.26 -8.21 -7.53
CA ARG A 242 -5.26 -9.28 -7.73
C ARG A 242 -6.68 -8.75 -7.90
N ARG A 243 -7.07 -7.69 -7.16
CA ARG A 243 -8.39 -7.04 -7.30
C ARG A 243 -8.54 -6.31 -8.64
N ALA A 244 -7.45 -5.79 -9.18
CA ALA A 244 -7.38 -5.18 -10.50
C ALA A 244 -7.51 -6.22 -11.62
N HIS A 245 -6.69 -7.28 -11.57
CA HIS A 245 -6.74 -8.39 -12.52
C HIS A 245 -8.14 -9.04 -12.57
N ALA A 246 -8.77 -9.29 -11.41
CA ALA A 246 -10.13 -9.84 -11.34
C ALA A 246 -11.22 -8.94 -11.96
N ARG A 247 -10.94 -7.65 -12.20
CA ARG A 247 -11.81 -6.69 -12.89
C ARG A 247 -11.35 -6.39 -14.34
N GLY A 248 -10.35 -7.10 -14.86
CA GLY A 248 -9.75 -6.80 -16.16
C GLY A 248 -9.06 -5.43 -16.21
N ARG A 249 -8.56 -4.92 -15.07
CA ARG A 249 -7.88 -3.62 -14.96
C ARG A 249 -6.37 -3.80 -14.87
N SER A 250 -5.66 -3.02 -15.68
CA SER A 250 -4.19 -2.96 -15.67
C SER A 250 -3.70 -2.13 -14.48
N LEU A 251 -2.95 -2.77 -13.58
CA LEU A 251 -2.31 -2.13 -12.43
C LEU A 251 -0.81 -2.44 -12.44
N MET A 252 0.04 -1.40 -12.45
CA MET A 252 1.49 -1.51 -12.29
C MET A 252 1.90 -1.11 -10.87
N SER A 253 2.78 -1.90 -10.24
CA SER A 253 3.48 -1.50 -9.03
C SER A 253 4.83 -0.83 -9.36
N LEU A 254 5.03 0.39 -8.88
CA LEU A 254 6.28 1.14 -9.01
C LEU A 254 6.89 1.33 -7.62
N VAL A 255 7.97 0.61 -7.32
CA VAL A 255 8.71 0.75 -6.07
C VAL A 255 9.77 1.84 -6.26
N LEU A 256 9.76 2.84 -5.38
CA LEU A 256 10.79 3.86 -5.28
C LEU A 256 11.84 3.43 -4.25
N ASP A 257 13.11 3.53 -4.62
CA ASP A 257 14.26 3.24 -3.77
C ASP A 257 15.36 4.28 -3.99
N GLU A 258 16.22 4.47 -3.01
CA GLU A 258 17.33 5.44 -3.03
C GLU A 258 18.39 5.15 -4.10
N HIS A 259 18.46 3.92 -4.62
CA HIS A 259 19.35 3.51 -5.72
C HIS A 259 18.63 3.42 -7.08
N GLY A 260 17.38 3.90 -7.17
CA GLY A 260 16.57 3.82 -8.38
C GLY A 260 17.17 4.61 -9.54
N SER A 261 17.44 3.95 -10.68
CA SER A 261 17.84 4.65 -11.89
C SER A 261 16.62 5.20 -12.65
N ALA A 262 16.67 6.48 -13.03
CA ALA A 262 15.59 7.13 -13.77
C ALA A 262 15.23 6.39 -15.07
N ALA A 263 16.23 5.89 -15.82
CA ALA A 263 16.03 5.21 -17.10
C ALA A 263 15.15 3.94 -16.98
N GLY A 264 15.37 3.14 -15.93
CA GLY A 264 14.56 1.94 -15.67
C GLY A 264 13.12 2.24 -15.28
N MET A 265 12.86 3.42 -14.69
CA MET A 265 11.50 3.89 -14.43
C MET A 265 10.83 4.41 -15.70
N ILE A 266 11.51 5.27 -16.47
CA ILE A 266 10.98 5.93 -17.67
C ILE A 266 10.48 4.88 -18.68
N THR A 267 11.34 3.92 -19.02
CA THR A 267 11.00 2.82 -19.96
C THR A 267 9.80 1.98 -19.51
N ARG A 268 9.62 1.78 -18.19
CA ARG A 268 8.44 1.10 -17.63
C ARG A 268 7.16 1.95 -17.73
N LEU A 269 7.26 3.27 -17.55
CA LEU A 269 6.13 4.19 -17.74
C LEU A 269 5.69 4.23 -19.20
N GLU A 270 6.64 4.37 -20.13
CA GLU A 270 6.40 4.36 -21.58
C GLU A 270 5.71 3.06 -22.01
N ALA A 271 6.27 1.90 -21.66
CA ALA A 271 5.69 0.61 -21.98
C ALA A 271 4.29 0.39 -21.36
N PHE A 272 4.03 0.95 -20.17
CA PHE A 272 2.72 0.88 -19.53
C PHE A 272 1.69 1.76 -20.25
N VAL A 273 2.03 3.01 -20.60
CA VAL A 273 1.15 3.92 -21.37
C VAL A 273 0.83 3.34 -22.74
N ASP A 274 1.83 2.82 -23.46
CA ASP A 274 1.69 2.16 -24.76
C ASP A 274 0.80 0.90 -24.69
N MET A 275 0.97 0.06 -23.66
CA MET A 275 0.09 -1.07 -23.38
C MET A 275 -1.37 -0.63 -23.15
N LEU A 276 -1.61 0.45 -22.39
CA LEU A 276 -2.96 0.99 -22.17
C LEU A 276 -3.59 1.52 -23.47
N GLY A 277 -2.79 2.17 -24.33
CA GLY A 277 -3.21 2.62 -25.66
C GLY A 277 -3.71 1.46 -26.52
N ARG A 278 -2.92 0.39 -26.62
CA ARG A 278 -3.33 -0.85 -27.34
C ARG A 278 -4.58 -1.49 -26.75
N GLN A 279 -4.68 -1.59 -25.41
CA GLN A 279 -5.88 -2.14 -24.76
C GLN A 279 -7.13 -1.31 -25.07
N ARG A 280 -7.02 0.02 -25.14
CA ARG A 280 -8.14 0.90 -25.54
C ARG A 280 -8.55 0.65 -26.98
N GLN A 281 -7.61 0.56 -27.91
CA GLN A 281 -7.88 0.26 -29.33
C GLN A 281 -8.55 -1.11 -29.51
N MET A 282 -8.06 -2.16 -28.85
CA MET A 282 -8.65 -3.50 -28.89
C MET A 282 -10.07 -3.54 -28.29
N ARG A 283 -10.32 -2.83 -27.18
CA ARG A 283 -11.67 -2.74 -26.59
C ARG A 283 -12.67 -1.93 -27.43
N CYS A 284 -12.20 -1.11 -28.37
CA CYS A 284 -13.04 -0.45 -29.37
C CYS A 284 -13.34 -1.35 -30.58
N ALA A 285 -12.55 -2.41 -30.80
CA ALA A 285 -12.76 -3.39 -31.88
C ALA A 285 -13.63 -4.58 -31.41
N ASP A 286 -13.38 -5.10 -30.21
CA ASP A 286 -14.08 -6.27 -29.66
C ASP A 286 -15.08 -5.87 -28.55
N SER A 287 -16.34 -5.63 -28.92
CA SER A 287 -17.44 -5.47 -27.96
C SER A 287 -17.98 -6.83 -27.47
N ALA A 288 -17.13 -7.64 -26.83
CA ALA A 288 -17.53 -8.94 -26.25
C ALA A 288 -16.85 -9.27 -24.90
N ALA A 289 -17.65 -9.15 -23.83
CA ALA A 289 -17.52 -9.78 -22.51
C ALA A 289 -16.12 -10.15 -21.93
N ALA A 290 -15.71 -9.42 -20.90
CA ALA A 290 -14.67 -9.91 -19.97
C ALA A 290 -15.27 -10.91 -18.95
N PRO A 291 -14.67 -12.10 -18.73
CA PRO A 291 -15.18 -13.06 -17.75
C PRO A 291 -14.79 -12.66 -16.32
N SER A 292 -15.77 -12.21 -15.54
CA SER A 292 -15.60 -11.97 -14.10
C SER A 292 -15.53 -13.30 -13.34
N SER A 293 -14.35 -13.67 -12.86
CA SER A 293 -14.23 -14.74 -11.85
C SER A 293 -14.52 -14.15 -10.47
N PRO A 294 -15.45 -14.74 -9.68
CA PRO A 294 -15.78 -14.21 -8.37
C PRO A 294 -14.58 -14.34 -7.41
N PRO A 295 -14.40 -13.40 -6.47
CA PRO A 295 -13.33 -13.50 -5.49
C PRO A 295 -13.56 -14.71 -4.57
N PRO A 296 -12.49 -15.41 -4.12
CA PRO A 296 -12.64 -16.54 -3.23
C PRO A 296 -13.20 -16.09 -1.87
N THR A 297 -14.39 -16.56 -1.54
CA THR A 297 -15.00 -16.38 -0.22
C THR A 297 -14.26 -17.22 0.81
N VAL A 298 -13.46 -16.59 1.68
CA VAL A 298 -12.79 -17.26 2.80
C VAL A 298 -13.77 -17.35 3.98
N THR A 299 -14.66 -18.33 3.93
CA THR A 299 -15.47 -18.73 5.10
C THR A 299 -14.62 -19.62 6.00
N ALA A 300 -14.66 -19.39 7.32
CA ALA A 300 -14.01 -20.28 8.28
C ALA A 300 -14.61 -21.71 8.17
N PRO A 301 -13.82 -22.75 7.83
CA PRO A 301 -14.39 -24.06 7.51
C PRO A 301 -15.04 -24.76 8.71
N ALA A 302 -16.33 -25.13 8.57
CA ALA A 302 -17.08 -25.87 9.59
C ALA A 302 -16.53 -27.30 9.86
N PHE A 303 -15.65 -27.80 8.98
CA PHE A 303 -15.05 -29.15 9.06
C PHE A 303 -14.19 -29.40 10.31
N LEU A 304 -13.78 -28.37 11.06
CA LEU A 304 -12.96 -28.55 12.27
C LEU A 304 -13.67 -29.35 13.36
N ARG A 305 -15.01 -29.41 13.33
CA ARG A 305 -15.82 -30.27 14.21
C ARG A 305 -15.87 -31.74 13.76
N GLN A 306 -15.42 -32.07 12.57
CA GLN A 306 -15.49 -33.41 11.96
C GLN A 306 -14.16 -34.18 12.03
N ILE A 307 -13.05 -33.52 12.38
CA ILE A 307 -11.72 -34.15 12.47
C ILE A 307 -11.43 -34.55 13.90
N ASN A 308 -11.48 -35.85 14.18
CA ASN A 308 -11.01 -36.39 15.46
C ASN A 308 -9.47 -36.35 15.50
N LYS A 309 -8.89 -35.68 16.52
CA LYS A 309 -7.44 -35.42 16.68
C LYS A 309 -6.78 -34.73 15.46
N PRO A 310 -7.10 -33.45 15.17
CA PRO A 310 -6.54 -32.75 14.01
C PRO A 310 -5.02 -32.59 14.14
N VAL A 311 -4.32 -32.78 13.01
CA VAL A 311 -2.88 -32.46 12.90
C VAL A 311 -2.72 -31.08 12.26
N ILE A 312 -2.02 -30.19 12.95
CA ILE A 312 -1.87 -28.78 12.60
C ILE A 312 -0.41 -28.53 12.23
N GLY A 313 -0.17 -28.09 11.00
CA GLY A 313 1.17 -27.68 10.54
C GLY A 313 1.49 -26.26 10.99
N PHE A 314 2.60 -26.09 11.71
CA PHE A 314 3.06 -24.79 12.23
C PHE A 314 4.49 -24.47 11.73
N PRO A 315 4.71 -23.37 10.99
CA PRO A 315 6.06 -22.92 10.64
C PRO A 315 6.91 -22.63 11.88
N ARG A 316 8.24 -22.75 11.77
CA ARG A 316 9.15 -22.54 12.92
C ARG A 316 9.30 -21.04 13.23
N MET A 317 8.45 -20.53 14.09
CA MET A 317 8.41 -19.12 14.54
C MET A 317 9.10 -18.92 15.89
N GLY A 318 10.39 -19.25 15.97
CA GLY A 318 11.18 -19.10 17.21
C GLY A 318 10.60 -19.87 18.40
N THR A 319 10.69 -19.30 19.60
CA THR A 319 10.28 -19.92 20.88
C THR A 319 8.76 -20.00 21.10
N VAL A 320 7.96 -19.20 20.37
CA VAL A 320 6.48 -19.23 20.42
C VAL A 320 5.93 -20.64 20.21
N VAL A 321 6.65 -21.46 19.44
CA VAL A 321 6.35 -22.87 19.19
C VAL A 321 6.16 -23.71 20.46
N VAL A 322 6.83 -23.38 21.57
CA VAL A 322 6.75 -24.13 22.84
C VAL A 322 5.35 -23.98 23.44
N ALA A 323 4.88 -22.74 23.58
CA ALA A 323 3.54 -22.46 24.09
C ALA A 323 2.46 -23.00 23.15
N VAL A 324 2.59 -22.76 21.84
CA VAL A 324 1.62 -23.21 20.82
C VAL A 324 1.51 -24.73 20.80
N LYS A 325 2.62 -25.48 20.90
CA LYS A 325 2.62 -26.94 20.97
C LYS A 325 1.96 -27.46 22.24
N SER A 326 2.18 -26.81 23.38
CA SER A 326 1.53 -27.17 24.64
C SER A 326 0.02 -26.93 24.60
N VAL A 327 -0.44 -25.81 24.05
CA VAL A 327 -1.88 -25.51 23.89
C VAL A 327 -2.55 -26.56 22.99
N PHE A 328 -2.00 -26.81 21.80
CA PHE A 328 -2.61 -27.77 20.87
C PHE A 328 -2.60 -29.20 21.41
N LYS A 329 -1.51 -29.62 22.10
CA LYS A 329 -1.47 -30.90 22.81
C LYS A 329 -2.55 -31.00 23.90
N GLY A 330 -2.78 -29.92 24.65
CA GLY A 330 -3.80 -29.86 25.71
C GLY A 330 -5.23 -30.02 25.20
N ILE A 331 -5.54 -29.53 23.99
CA ILE A 331 -6.86 -29.68 23.34
C ILE A 331 -6.97 -30.92 22.42
N GLY A 332 -6.03 -31.88 22.53
CA GLY A 332 -6.07 -33.13 21.78
C GLY A 332 -5.66 -33.04 20.29
N ALA A 333 -5.06 -31.94 19.87
CA ALA A 333 -4.53 -31.74 18.53
C ALA A 333 -3.01 -32.01 18.48
N GLN A 334 -2.52 -32.57 17.36
CA GLN A 334 -1.09 -32.78 17.14
C GLN A 334 -0.49 -31.59 16.39
N LEU A 335 0.55 -30.96 16.93
CA LEU A 335 1.28 -29.90 16.22
C LEU A 335 2.51 -30.47 15.51
N GLU A 336 2.54 -30.41 14.18
CA GLU A 336 3.71 -30.71 13.37
C GLU A 336 4.46 -29.43 13.01
N LEU A 337 5.77 -29.43 13.24
CA LEU A 337 6.60 -28.27 12.96
C LEU A 337 7.12 -28.33 11.53
N GLY A 338 7.20 -27.16 10.89
CA GLY A 338 7.76 -27.07 9.55
C GLY A 338 9.16 -27.66 9.42
N PRO A 339 9.56 -28.12 8.23
CA PRO A 339 10.90 -28.65 8.00
C PRO A 339 11.96 -27.60 8.36
N ALA A 340 13.18 -28.07 8.62
CA ALA A 340 14.28 -27.17 8.90
C ALA A 340 14.45 -26.14 7.77
N LEU A 341 14.95 -24.97 8.14
CA LEU A 341 15.32 -23.94 7.18
C LEU A 341 16.32 -24.54 6.17
N SER A 342 16.02 -24.35 4.88
CA SER A 342 16.85 -24.85 3.79
C SER A 342 16.75 -23.90 2.60
N SER A 343 17.74 -23.92 1.70
CA SER A 343 17.74 -23.13 0.47
C SER A 343 16.42 -23.27 -0.30
N ARG A 344 15.95 -24.51 -0.51
CA ARG A 344 14.65 -24.82 -1.14
C ARG A 344 13.47 -24.11 -0.47
N THR A 345 13.46 -24.02 0.86
CA THR A 345 12.40 -23.32 1.62
C THR A 345 12.44 -21.81 1.34
N VAL A 346 13.64 -21.21 1.32
CA VAL A 346 13.83 -19.79 0.99
C VAL A 346 13.44 -19.49 -0.47
N SER A 347 13.87 -20.32 -1.42
CA SER A 347 13.53 -20.17 -2.84
C SER A 347 12.03 -20.31 -3.10
N LEU A 348 11.34 -21.24 -2.42
CA LEU A 348 9.89 -21.40 -2.55
C LEU A 348 9.15 -20.18 -2.00
N GLY A 349 9.59 -19.67 -0.85
CA GLY A 349 9.13 -18.41 -0.29
C GLY A 349 9.30 -17.24 -1.26
N ALA A 350 10.52 -17.03 -1.76
CA ALA A 350 10.85 -15.94 -2.68
C ALA A 350 10.12 -16.01 -4.03
N ARG A 351 9.75 -17.21 -4.52
CA ARG A 351 8.93 -17.38 -5.73
C ARG A 351 7.47 -17.01 -5.53
N ASN A 352 6.94 -17.22 -4.32
CA ASN A 352 5.51 -17.09 -4.02
C ASN A 352 5.17 -15.84 -3.17
N SER A 353 6.11 -14.92 -3.01
CA SER A 353 5.91 -13.69 -2.23
C SER A 353 6.59 -12.50 -2.92
N PRO A 354 6.10 -11.26 -2.71
CA PRO A 354 6.66 -10.09 -3.38
C PRO A 354 8.14 -9.89 -3.10
N GLU A 355 8.91 -9.45 -4.09
CA GLU A 355 10.37 -9.31 -3.99
C GLU A 355 10.82 -8.39 -2.85
N PHE A 356 10.02 -7.38 -2.53
CA PHE A 356 10.28 -6.36 -1.50
C PHE A 356 9.77 -6.74 -0.08
N ILE A 357 9.12 -7.90 0.11
CA ILE A 357 8.72 -8.34 1.45
C ILE A 357 9.92 -8.91 2.23
N CYS A 358 9.91 -8.76 3.55
CA CYS A 358 11.07 -9.11 4.38
C CYS A 358 11.39 -10.62 4.34
N THR A 359 12.69 -10.96 4.41
CA THR A 359 13.17 -12.35 4.37
C THR A 359 12.49 -13.29 5.38
N PRO A 360 12.17 -12.89 6.64
CA PRO A 360 11.39 -13.70 7.56
C PRO A 360 10.00 -14.10 7.02
N TYR A 361 9.31 -13.21 6.30
CA TYR A 361 8.03 -13.55 5.66
C TYR A 361 8.23 -14.59 4.55
N LYS A 362 9.24 -14.41 3.70
CA LYS A 362 9.58 -15.38 2.63
C LYS A 362 9.84 -16.76 3.22
N ILE A 363 10.65 -16.83 4.28
CA ILE A 363 10.93 -18.05 5.04
C ILE A 363 9.63 -18.70 5.56
N TYR A 364 8.76 -17.91 6.21
CA TYR A 364 7.51 -18.39 6.78
C TYR A 364 6.57 -18.95 5.70
N PHE A 365 6.40 -18.23 4.60
CA PHE A 365 5.57 -18.66 3.47
C PHE A 365 6.11 -19.94 2.82
N GLY A 366 7.43 -20.02 2.61
CA GLY A 366 8.09 -21.22 2.11
C GLY A 366 7.96 -22.43 3.03
N GLN A 367 7.95 -22.24 4.35
CA GLN A 367 7.66 -23.32 5.31
C GLN A 367 6.18 -23.75 5.25
N HIS A 368 5.25 -22.80 5.14
CA HIS A 368 3.82 -23.09 5.02
C HIS A 368 3.53 -23.94 3.77
N ASP A 369 4.00 -23.51 2.59
CA ASP A 369 3.78 -24.23 1.33
C ASP A 369 4.42 -25.64 1.34
N ARG A 370 5.57 -25.82 2.01
CA ARG A 370 6.15 -27.16 2.21
C ARG A 370 5.32 -28.05 3.15
N ASN A 371 4.72 -27.50 4.20
CA ASN A 371 3.85 -28.27 5.10
C ASN A 371 2.57 -28.75 4.38
N VAL A 372 1.99 -27.87 3.56
CA VAL A 372 0.84 -28.20 2.70
C VAL A 372 1.23 -29.23 1.63
N GLY A 373 2.43 -29.16 1.07
CA GLY A 373 2.91 -30.11 0.07
C GLY A 373 3.30 -31.50 0.60
N SER A 374 3.64 -31.64 1.90
CA SER A 374 4.09 -32.91 2.49
C SER A 374 2.97 -33.89 2.88
N ARG A 375 1.73 -33.40 3.03
CA ARG A 375 0.54 -34.21 3.29
C ARG A 375 -0.38 -34.04 2.08
N GLY A 376 -0.75 -35.13 1.42
CA GLY A 376 -1.45 -35.09 0.13
C GLY A 376 -2.68 -34.17 0.12
N GLN A 377 -2.91 -33.50 -1.01
CA GLN A 377 -3.99 -32.52 -1.19
C GLN A 377 -5.35 -33.06 -0.74
N HIS A 378 -5.83 -32.64 0.44
CA HIS A 378 -7.26 -32.73 0.73
C HIS A 378 -7.99 -31.73 -0.18
N PRO A 379 -8.92 -32.17 -1.05
CA PRO A 379 -9.47 -31.32 -2.11
C PRO A 379 -10.32 -30.13 -1.62
N ALA A 380 -10.64 -30.06 -0.32
CA ALA A 380 -11.46 -29.02 0.28
C ALA A 380 -10.72 -27.73 0.71
N VAL A 381 -9.38 -27.72 0.76
CA VAL A 381 -8.62 -26.62 1.44
C VAL A 381 -7.81 -25.73 0.50
N CYS A 382 -7.53 -26.17 -0.74
CA CYS A 382 -6.82 -25.36 -1.73
C CYS A 382 -7.36 -25.61 -3.14
N GLY A 383 -8.29 -24.76 -3.58
CA GLY A 383 -8.78 -24.73 -4.95
C GLY A 383 -7.71 -24.25 -5.93
N ARG A 384 -6.83 -25.17 -6.37
CA ARG A 384 -6.14 -25.05 -7.66
C ARG A 384 -6.91 -25.89 -8.67
N PRO A 385 -7.47 -25.31 -9.75
CA PRO A 385 -8.04 -26.12 -10.82
C PRO A 385 -6.92 -26.96 -11.45
N ARG A 386 -7.08 -28.30 -11.44
CA ARG A 386 -6.19 -29.17 -12.19
C ARG A 386 -6.46 -28.97 -13.68
N LEU A 387 -5.57 -28.26 -14.37
CA LEU A 387 -5.47 -28.32 -15.82
C LEU A 387 -5.07 -29.75 -16.20
N VAL A 388 -6.04 -30.55 -16.62
CA VAL A 388 -5.80 -31.87 -17.21
C VAL A 388 -5.23 -31.63 -18.63
N PRO A 389 -4.07 -32.20 -18.99
CA PRO A 389 -3.57 -32.10 -20.35
C PRO A 389 -4.52 -32.84 -21.29
N GLN A 390 -5.12 -32.13 -22.26
CA GLN A 390 -5.82 -32.79 -23.37
C GLN A 390 -4.81 -33.58 -24.20
N GLN A 391 -4.78 -34.90 -24.02
CA GLN A 391 -4.10 -35.78 -24.97
C GLN A 391 -4.88 -35.78 -26.28
N ARG A 392 -4.17 -35.48 -27.37
CA ARG A 392 -4.73 -35.46 -28.73
C ARG A 392 -5.02 -36.89 -29.16
N LEU A 393 -6.30 -37.24 -29.33
CA LEU A 393 -6.71 -38.49 -29.97
C LEU A 393 -6.81 -38.26 -31.49
N HIS A 394 -5.70 -38.50 -32.20
CA HIS A 394 -5.73 -38.69 -33.66
C HIS A 394 -5.86 -40.18 -34.01
N SER A 395 -7.05 -40.54 -34.47
CA SER A 395 -7.34 -41.50 -35.56
C SER A 395 -6.33 -42.62 -35.90
N THR A 396 -6.69 -43.86 -35.53
CA THR A 396 -6.59 -45.08 -36.36
C THR A 396 -7.68 -46.07 -35.91
N SER A 397 -8.75 -46.33 -36.65
CA SER A 397 -8.85 -47.15 -37.87
C SER A 397 -8.75 -48.67 -37.64
N ARG A 398 -9.89 -49.38 -37.84
CA ARG A 398 -10.05 -50.84 -38.10
C ARG A 398 -9.76 -51.75 -36.89
N ARG A 399 -10.41 -52.91 -36.70
CA ARG A 399 -11.47 -53.63 -37.45
C ARG A 399 -12.18 -54.61 -36.48
N ARG A 400 -13.34 -55.13 -36.90
CA ARG A 400 -13.89 -56.51 -36.68
C ARG A 400 -12.98 -57.48 -35.90
N VAL A 401 -13.43 -58.36 -35.02
CA VAL A 401 -14.59 -59.26 -35.19
C VAL A 401 -15.48 -59.19 -33.94
N ALA A 402 -16.81 -59.09 -34.08
CA ALA A 402 -17.60 -59.08 -35.32
C ALA A 402 -17.30 -57.91 -36.29
#